data_AF-A0A0R3WXT0-F1
#
_entry.id   AF-A0A0R3WXT0-F1
#
_cell.length_a   1.000
_cell.length_b   1.000
_cell.length_c   1.000
_cell.angle_alpha   90.00
_cell.angle_beta   90.00
_cell.angle_gamma   90.00
#
_symmetry.space_group_name_H-M   'P 1'
#
loop_
_entity.id
_entity.type
_entity.pdbx_description
1 polymer ?
#
loop_
_entity_poly.entity_id
_entity_poly.type
_entity_poly.pdbx_seq_one_letter_code
_entity_poly.pdbx_strand_id
1 'polypeptide(L)'
;LEAHSNGFRFTSIRGDKVDILYNNIKHAFYQPCDGEMIILLHFNLKNAIMYGKKKQDNIQFYTEVGELTTDLGKSHGRMYDRDDLEAEQREREMREQIKTAFKTFVERVENLARRYNLEFEVPFRDLGFYGCPLRTTVFMMPTSSCLVSLSEWPPFVITLEEVELVMFERVSLSIKTFDMIFVFKDYRIKPAMITSIPSNSLDHVKEWIL
;
A
#
# COMPACT_ATOMS: atom_id res chain seq x y z
N LEU A 1 -3.93 2.12 -17.13
CA LEU A 1 -3.05 0.93 -17.07
C LEU A 1 -3.70 -0.15 -17.90
N GLU A 2 -2.96 -0.75 -18.83
CA GLU A 2 -3.47 -1.81 -19.72
C GLU A 2 -2.76 -3.12 -19.39
N ALA A 3 -3.52 -4.22 -19.32
CA ALA A 3 -2.99 -5.56 -19.11
C ALA A 3 -2.95 -6.33 -20.42
N HIS A 4 -1.81 -6.95 -20.72
CA HIS A 4 -1.56 -7.73 -21.93
C HIS A 4 -1.21 -9.18 -21.58
N SER A 5 -0.85 -9.98 -22.58
CA SER A 5 -0.58 -11.42 -22.42
C SER A 5 0.65 -11.75 -21.57
N ASN A 6 1.60 -10.81 -21.38
CA ASN A 6 2.86 -11.04 -20.68
C ASN A 6 3.27 -9.91 -19.72
N GLY A 7 2.45 -8.88 -19.57
CA GLY A 7 2.77 -7.74 -18.72
C GLY A 7 1.72 -6.64 -18.80
N PHE A 8 1.99 -5.58 -18.06
CA PHE A 8 1.26 -4.33 -18.15
C PHE A 8 1.96 -3.33 -19.04
N ARG A 9 1.17 -2.46 -19.67
CA ARG A 9 1.63 -1.23 -20.30
C ARG A 9 0.90 -0.05 -19.70
N PHE A 10 1.66 0.95 -19.28
CA PHE A 10 1.14 2.26 -18.95
C PHE A 10 1.57 3.25 -20.02
N THR A 11 0.62 4.00 -20.55
CA THR A 11 0.88 5.11 -21.46
C THR A 11 0.50 6.41 -20.75
N SER A 12 1.49 7.25 -20.49
CA SER A 12 1.33 8.60 -19.96
C SER A 12 0.56 9.48 -20.95
N ILE A 13 -0.07 10.55 -20.45
CA ILE A 13 -0.72 11.58 -21.26
C ILE A 13 0.28 12.20 -22.26
N ARG A 14 1.57 12.21 -21.94
CA ARG A 14 2.65 12.71 -22.81
C ARG A 14 3.13 11.70 -23.86
N GLY A 15 2.56 10.49 -23.87
CA GLY A 15 2.95 9.41 -24.77
C GLY A 15 4.09 8.52 -24.26
N ASP A 16 4.68 8.84 -23.09
CA ASP A 16 5.69 7.99 -22.45
C ASP A 16 5.09 6.63 -22.10
N LYS A 17 5.81 5.55 -22.39
CA LYS A 17 5.36 4.17 -22.14
C LYS A 17 6.21 3.51 -21.08
N VAL A 18 5.56 2.80 -20.17
CA VAL A 18 6.19 1.97 -19.14
C VAL A 18 5.64 0.55 -19.27
N ASP A 19 6.54 -0.39 -19.50
CA ASP A 19 6.21 -1.81 -19.63
C ASP A 19 6.66 -2.57 -18.38
N ILE A 20 5.76 -3.34 -17.77
CA ILE A 20 6.00 -4.12 -16.55
C ILE A 20 5.67 -5.58 -16.88
N LEU A 21 6.70 -6.41 -17.03
CA LEU A 21 6.51 -7.84 -17.32
C LEU A 21 6.01 -8.58 -16.07
N TYR A 22 5.02 -9.48 -16.23
CA TYR A 22 4.50 -10.26 -15.10
C TYR A 22 5.58 -11.06 -14.39
N ASN A 23 6.52 -11.67 -15.14
CA ASN A 23 7.65 -12.41 -14.58
C ASN A 23 8.59 -11.57 -13.70
N ASN A 24 8.63 -10.26 -13.92
CA ASN A 24 9.50 -9.34 -13.17
C ASN A 24 8.81 -8.76 -11.93
N ILE A 25 7.52 -9.04 -11.71
CA ILE A 25 6.82 -8.65 -10.49
C ILE A 25 7.21 -9.65 -9.40
N LYS A 26 7.72 -9.13 -8.29
CA LYS A 26 7.98 -9.90 -7.06
C LYS A 26 6.70 -9.96 -6.23
N HIS A 27 6.09 -8.80 -5.99
CA HIS A 27 4.82 -8.68 -5.27
C HIS A 27 3.89 -7.71 -5.99
N ALA A 28 2.61 -8.07 -6.08
CA ALA A 28 1.55 -7.20 -6.54
C ALA A 28 0.57 -6.98 -5.38
N PHE A 29 0.23 -5.73 -5.11
CA PHE A 29 -0.70 -5.37 -4.04
C PHE A 29 -1.89 -4.62 -4.61
N TYR A 30 -3.07 -4.95 -4.11
CA TYR A 30 -4.28 -4.17 -4.28
C TYR A 30 -4.72 -3.65 -2.91
N GLN A 31 -4.59 -2.34 -2.70
CA GLN A 31 -5.04 -1.71 -1.46
C GLN A 31 -6.32 -0.91 -1.74
N PRO A 32 -7.47 -1.35 -1.18
CA PRO A 32 -8.72 -0.62 -1.31
C PRO A 32 -8.65 0.70 -0.53
N CYS A 33 -9.55 1.63 -0.83
CA CYS A 33 -9.60 2.91 -0.14
C CYS A 33 -10.34 2.89 1.20
N ASP A 34 -10.61 1.73 1.79
CA ASP A 34 -11.31 1.61 3.07
C ASP A 34 -10.44 2.13 4.22
N GLY A 35 -10.78 3.31 4.75
CA GLY A 35 -9.97 4.03 5.74
C GLY A 35 -8.74 4.74 5.16
N GLU A 36 -8.65 4.89 3.85
CA GLU A 36 -7.54 5.53 3.14
C GLU A 36 -8.06 6.58 2.14
N MET A 37 -7.25 7.60 1.84
CA MET A 37 -7.59 8.66 0.87
C MET A 37 -7.36 8.23 -0.59
N ILE A 38 -6.67 7.11 -0.80
CA ILE A 38 -6.34 6.60 -2.13
C ILE A 38 -6.70 5.12 -2.24
N ILE A 39 -7.04 4.71 -3.45
CA ILE A 39 -7.07 3.31 -3.88
C ILE A 39 -5.86 3.08 -4.79
N LEU A 40 -5.17 1.94 -4.66
CA LEU A 40 -3.92 1.74 -5.39
C LEU A 40 -3.69 0.29 -5.84
N LEU A 41 -2.91 0.17 -6.90
CA LEU A 41 -2.20 -1.03 -7.31
C LEU A 41 -0.70 -0.75 -7.17
N HIS A 42 0.01 -1.61 -6.46
CA HIS A 42 1.45 -1.47 -6.26
C HIS A 42 2.18 -2.71 -6.77
N PHE A 43 3.30 -2.50 -7.47
CA PHE A 43 4.17 -3.54 -7.99
C PHE A 43 5.58 -3.35 -7.45
N ASN A 44 6.01 -4.27 -6.60
CA ASN A 44 7.40 -4.42 -6.21
C ASN A 44 8.09 -5.38 -7.20
N LEU A 45 9.19 -4.96 -7.80
CA LEU A 45 9.85 -5.68 -8.89
C LEU A 45 11.06 -6.49 -8.40
N LYS A 46 11.30 -7.62 -9.06
CA LYS A 46 12.52 -8.43 -8.87
C LYS A 46 13.76 -7.70 -9.37
N ASN A 47 13.63 -7.02 -10.51
CA ASN A 47 14.68 -6.22 -11.12
C ASN A 47 14.16 -4.82 -11.43
N ALA A 48 14.92 -3.80 -11.06
CA ALA A 48 14.63 -2.42 -11.38
C ALA A 48 14.42 -2.22 -12.88
N ILE A 49 13.38 -1.49 -13.26
CA ILE A 49 13.21 -1.02 -14.63
C ILE A 49 13.61 0.46 -14.74
N MET A 50 13.98 0.89 -15.93
CA MET A 50 14.32 2.30 -16.19
C MET A 50 13.03 3.08 -16.49
N TYR A 51 12.81 4.17 -15.74
CA TYR A 51 11.84 5.18 -16.10
C TYR A 51 12.52 6.55 -16.16
N GLY A 52 12.57 7.12 -17.37
CA GLY A 52 13.43 8.27 -17.66
C GLY A 52 14.90 7.94 -17.37
N LYS A 53 15.51 8.66 -16.41
CA LYS A 53 16.93 8.50 -16.02
C LYS A 53 17.12 7.74 -14.70
N LYS A 54 16.04 7.26 -14.07
CA LYS A 54 16.09 6.60 -12.76
C LYS A 54 15.68 5.14 -12.87
N LYS A 55 16.37 4.29 -12.11
CA LYS A 55 15.94 2.92 -11.84
C LYS A 55 14.78 2.94 -10.85
N GLN A 56 13.76 2.13 -11.09
CA GLN A 56 12.59 2.01 -10.24
C GLN A 56 12.35 0.53 -9.92
N ASP A 57 12.41 0.21 -8.63
CA ASP A 57 12.07 -1.13 -8.10
C ASP A 57 10.60 -1.22 -7.68
N ASN A 58 9.96 -0.08 -7.46
CA ASN A 58 8.57 0.02 -7.06
C ASN A 58 7.80 0.89 -8.05
N ILE A 59 6.62 0.43 -8.46
CA ILE A 59 5.73 1.16 -9.37
C ILE A 59 4.33 1.11 -8.80
N GLN A 60 3.67 2.26 -8.73
CA GLN A 60 2.35 2.40 -8.14
C GLN A 60 1.42 3.17 -9.07
N PHE A 61 0.20 2.68 -9.17
CA PHE A 61 -0.92 3.37 -9.82
C PHE A 61 -1.98 3.61 -8.77
N TYR A 62 -2.38 4.85 -8.57
CA TYR A 62 -3.38 5.20 -7.57
C TYR A 62 -4.38 6.22 -8.10
N THR A 63 -5.53 6.25 -7.45
CA THR A 63 -6.56 7.27 -7.65
C THR A 63 -6.95 7.82 -6.28
N GLU A 64 -7.09 9.14 -6.17
CA GLU A 64 -7.58 9.80 -4.97
C GLU A 64 -9.10 9.63 -4.86
N VAL A 65 -9.57 9.31 -3.65
CA VAL A 65 -10.95 8.98 -3.31
C VAL A 65 -11.32 9.79 -2.07
N GLY A 66 -11.45 11.09 -2.25
CA GLY A 66 -11.92 12.06 -1.26
C GLY A 66 -11.44 13.49 -1.58
N GLU A 67 -12.28 14.50 -1.34
CA GLU A 67 -11.86 15.91 -1.30
C GLU A 67 -11.58 16.32 0.16
N LEU A 68 -10.50 17.07 0.40
CA LEU A 68 -10.33 17.84 1.63
C LEU A 68 -11.30 19.03 1.59
N THR A 69 -12.58 18.83 1.89
CA THR A 69 -13.56 19.92 1.98
C THR A 69 -13.40 20.69 3.29
N THR A 70 -12.30 21.43 3.45
CA THR A 70 -12.19 22.44 4.51
C THR A 70 -12.80 23.76 4.04
N ASP A 71 -14.13 23.85 4.01
CA ASP A 71 -14.81 25.16 3.90
C ASP A 71 -15.27 25.59 5.30
N LEU A 72 -14.29 25.95 6.14
CA LEU A 72 -14.45 26.38 7.55
C LEU A 72 -15.16 27.74 7.73
N GLY A 73 -16.03 28.15 6.80
CA GLY A 73 -16.44 29.55 6.68
C GLY A 73 -17.88 29.83 6.27
N LYS A 74 -18.85 28.92 6.40
CA LYS A 74 -20.23 29.22 5.95
C LYS A 74 -21.31 28.85 6.96
N SER A 75 -21.93 29.91 7.47
CA SER A 75 -23.04 29.95 8.43
C SER A 75 -24.22 29.10 7.99
N HIS A 76 -24.68 28.21 8.89
CA HIS A 76 -25.81 27.30 8.74
C HIS A 76 -27.10 27.99 8.26
N GLY A 77 -27.63 27.56 7.11
CA GLY A 77 -28.99 27.84 6.64
C GLY A 77 -29.64 26.57 6.10
N ARG A 78 -30.91 26.31 6.48
CA ARG A 78 -31.71 25.10 6.16
C ARG A 78 -31.93 24.79 4.67
N MET A 79 -31.39 25.61 3.76
CA MET A 79 -31.49 25.43 2.32
C MET A 79 -30.30 24.64 1.74
N TYR A 80 -29.24 24.42 2.54
CA TYR A 80 -28.02 23.70 2.13
C TYR A 80 -28.02 22.21 2.51
N ASP A 81 -28.88 21.77 3.44
CA ASP A 81 -28.94 20.34 3.86
C ASP A 81 -29.24 19.39 2.70
N ARG A 82 -30.00 19.83 1.68
CA ARG A 82 -30.34 18.99 0.52
C ARG A 82 -29.19 18.88 -0.47
N ASP A 83 -28.50 19.98 -0.74
CA ASP A 83 -27.35 20.00 -1.66
C ASP A 83 -26.16 19.25 -1.05
N ASP A 84 -25.98 19.33 0.27
CA ASP A 84 -24.96 18.60 1.01
C ASP A 84 -25.20 17.09 0.97
N LEU A 85 -26.45 16.64 1.17
CA LEU A 85 -26.83 15.23 1.05
C LEU A 85 -26.65 14.71 -0.40
N GLU A 86 -26.98 15.51 -1.40
CA GLU A 86 -26.79 15.15 -2.81
C GLU A 86 -25.29 15.11 -3.20
N ALA A 87 -24.44 15.90 -2.56
CA ALA A 87 -22.99 15.85 -2.73
C ALA A 87 -22.39 14.60 -2.07
N GLU A 88 -22.75 14.31 -0.83
CA GLU A 88 -22.29 13.13 -0.08
C GLU A 88 -22.68 11.83 -0.79
N GLN A 89 -23.91 11.75 -1.31
CA GLN A 89 -24.38 10.59 -2.08
C GLN A 89 -23.57 10.40 -3.37
N ARG A 90 -23.26 11.47 -4.11
CA ARG A 90 -22.42 11.40 -5.32
C ARG A 90 -21.00 10.96 -5.01
N GLU A 91 -20.41 11.44 -3.92
CA GLU A 91 -19.08 11.02 -3.48
C GLU A 91 -19.05 9.52 -3.15
N ARG A 92 -20.08 9.05 -2.42
CA ARG A 92 -20.23 7.63 -2.09
C ARG A 92 -20.36 6.77 -3.34
N GLU A 93 -21.21 7.18 -4.29
CA GLU A 93 -21.39 6.46 -5.56
C GLU A 93 -20.11 6.43 -6.38
N MET A 94 -19.39 7.55 -6.48
CA MET A 94 -18.10 7.61 -7.17
C MET A 94 -17.06 6.68 -6.53
N ARG A 95 -16.98 6.66 -5.20
CA ARG A 95 -16.07 5.77 -4.46
C ARG A 95 -16.37 4.30 -4.73
N GLU A 96 -17.64 3.91 -4.69
CA GLU A 96 -18.04 2.52 -4.97
C GLU A 96 -17.84 2.13 -6.44
N GLN A 97 -18.05 3.04 -7.39
CA GLN A 97 -17.72 2.82 -8.80
C GLN A 97 -16.22 2.59 -9.00
N ILE A 98 -15.37 3.41 -8.38
CA ILE A 98 -13.91 3.27 -8.45
C ILE A 98 -13.47 1.93 -7.84
N LYS A 99 -13.94 1.59 -6.63
CA LYS A 99 -13.65 0.31 -5.99
C LYS A 99 -14.04 -0.89 -6.88
N THR A 100 -15.24 -0.84 -7.44
CA THR A 100 -15.74 -1.91 -8.33
C THR A 100 -14.88 -2.04 -9.58
N ALA A 101 -14.46 -0.92 -10.17
CA ALA A 101 -13.57 -0.91 -11.33
C ALA A 101 -12.20 -1.52 -11.03
N PHE A 102 -11.57 -1.15 -9.91
CA PHE A 102 -10.29 -1.73 -9.48
C PHE A 102 -10.41 -3.22 -9.19
N LYS A 103 -11.43 -3.64 -8.44
CA LYS A 103 -11.67 -5.07 -8.14
C LYS A 103 -11.87 -5.88 -9.42
N THR A 104 -12.71 -5.41 -10.34
CA THR A 104 -12.94 -6.06 -11.64
C THR A 104 -11.65 -6.14 -12.47
N PHE A 105 -10.84 -5.08 -12.43
CA PHE A 105 -9.55 -5.07 -13.10
C PHE A 105 -8.59 -6.12 -12.53
N VAL A 106 -8.42 -6.16 -11.21
CA VAL A 106 -7.60 -7.16 -10.49
C VAL A 106 -8.04 -8.58 -10.86
N GLU A 107 -9.31 -8.91 -10.72
CA GLU A 107 -9.85 -10.24 -11.03
C GLU A 107 -9.59 -10.65 -12.50
N ARG A 108 -9.74 -9.72 -13.45
CA ARG A 108 -9.45 -10.00 -14.87
C ARG A 108 -7.97 -10.22 -15.13
N VAL A 109 -7.11 -9.47 -14.45
CA VAL A 109 -5.65 -9.56 -14.58
C VAL A 109 -5.13 -10.87 -14.01
N GLU A 110 -5.57 -11.27 -12.82
CA GLU A 110 -5.17 -12.57 -12.23
C GLU A 110 -5.57 -13.73 -13.13
N ASN A 111 -6.77 -13.68 -13.72
CA ASN A 111 -7.22 -14.67 -14.70
C ASN A 111 -6.37 -14.68 -15.97
N LEU A 112 -6.02 -13.51 -16.52
CA LEU A 112 -5.19 -13.37 -17.71
C LEU A 112 -3.74 -13.82 -17.46
N ALA A 113 -3.19 -13.49 -16.29
CA ALA A 113 -1.82 -13.72 -15.90
C ALA A 113 -1.63 -15.00 -15.08
N ARG A 114 -2.65 -15.87 -14.98
CA ARG A 114 -2.62 -17.11 -14.19
C ARG A 114 -1.38 -17.97 -14.44
N ARG A 115 -0.93 -18.06 -15.70
CA ARG A 115 0.28 -18.82 -16.08
C ARG A 115 1.59 -18.29 -15.47
N TYR A 116 1.56 -17.07 -14.95
CA TYR A 116 2.68 -16.39 -14.30
C TYR A 116 2.55 -16.38 -12.78
N ASN A 117 1.52 -17.01 -12.22
CA ASN A 117 1.20 -16.98 -10.79
C ASN A 117 1.15 -15.55 -10.23
N LEU A 118 0.58 -14.61 -11.01
CA LEU A 118 0.36 -13.24 -10.55
C LEU A 118 -0.95 -13.21 -9.75
N GLU A 119 -0.84 -12.92 -8.46
CA GLU A 119 -1.95 -12.71 -7.54
C GLU A 119 -1.74 -11.37 -6.82
N PHE A 120 -2.83 -10.63 -6.59
CA PHE A 120 -2.80 -9.37 -5.86
C PHE A 120 -3.07 -9.62 -4.39
N GLU A 121 -2.08 -9.34 -3.55
CA GLU A 121 -2.26 -9.38 -2.11
C GLU A 121 -2.99 -8.13 -1.62
N VAL A 122 -3.94 -8.33 -0.71
CA VAL A 122 -4.69 -7.25 -0.06
C VAL A 122 -4.18 -7.08 1.37
N PRO A 123 -3.74 -5.88 1.77
CA PRO A 123 -3.30 -5.63 3.14
C PRO A 123 -4.42 -5.81 4.18
N PHE A 124 -4.10 -6.50 5.27
CA PHE A 124 -5.01 -6.72 6.40
C PHE A 124 -4.97 -5.50 7.33
N ARG A 125 -5.88 -4.55 7.09
CA ARG A 125 -5.94 -3.29 7.86
C ARG A 125 -6.08 -3.52 9.37
N ASP A 126 -6.92 -4.48 9.78
CA ASP A 126 -7.17 -4.79 11.19
C ASP A 126 -5.95 -5.33 11.93
N LEU A 127 -4.96 -5.84 11.17
CA LEU A 127 -3.68 -6.28 11.70
C LEU A 127 -2.60 -5.19 11.64
N GLY A 128 -2.93 -4.01 11.11
CA GLY A 128 -1.97 -2.93 10.93
C GLY A 128 -1.59 -2.20 12.22
N PHE A 129 -0.44 -1.55 12.19
CA PHE A 129 0.09 -0.77 13.31
C PHE A 129 0.95 0.40 12.80
N TYR A 130 1.10 1.42 13.65
CA TYR A 130 1.94 2.58 13.33
C TYR A 130 3.40 2.34 13.70
N GLY A 131 4.30 2.92 12.91
CA GLY A 131 5.73 2.98 13.21
C GLY A 131 6.48 3.77 12.14
N CYS A 132 7.78 3.95 12.34
CA CYS A 132 8.63 4.77 11.50
C CYS A 132 9.72 3.89 10.85
N PRO A 133 9.42 3.26 9.69
CA PRO A 133 10.39 2.46 8.94
C PRO A 133 11.44 3.33 8.22
N LEU A 134 11.14 4.62 8.00
CA LEU A 134 11.98 5.57 7.28
C LEU A 134 12.13 6.88 8.06
N ARG A 135 11.43 7.94 7.64
CA ARG A 135 11.53 9.29 8.23
C ARG A 135 10.24 9.76 8.89
N THR A 136 9.11 9.19 8.50
CA THR A 136 7.78 9.53 8.98
C THR A 136 7.14 8.32 9.62
N THR A 137 6.29 8.58 10.62
CA THR A 137 5.42 7.54 11.16
C THR A 137 4.31 7.26 10.15
N VAL A 138 4.23 6.02 9.71
CA VAL A 138 3.25 5.55 8.73
C VAL A 138 2.45 4.40 9.32
N PHE A 139 1.26 4.17 8.78
CA PHE A 139 0.50 2.96 9.06
C PHE A 139 1.04 1.82 8.18
N MET A 140 1.43 0.72 8.81
CA MET A 140 1.91 -0.48 8.13
C MET A 140 0.90 -1.59 8.31
N MET A 141 0.71 -2.38 7.27
CA MET A 141 -0.27 -3.46 7.23
C MET A 141 0.43 -4.72 6.75
N PRO A 142 0.20 -5.86 7.40
CA PRO A 142 0.65 -7.13 6.86
C PRO A 142 -0.24 -7.57 5.68
N THR A 143 0.34 -8.37 4.80
CA THR A 143 -0.34 -9.11 3.75
C THR A 143 -0.10 -10.61 3.99
N SER A 144 -0.47 -11.47 3.03
CA SER A 144 -0.21 -12.91 3.14
C SER A 144 1.28 -13.25 3.15
N SER A 145 2.13 -12.46 2.48
CA SER A 145 3.56 -12.72 2.36
C SER A 145 4.47 -11.55 2.76
N CYS A 146 3.92 -10.36 3.02
CA CYS A 146 4.68 -9.13 3.23
C CYS A 146 4.22 -8.31 4.45
N LEU A 147 5.09 -7.40 4.90
CA LEU A 147 4.71 -6.22 5.68
C LEU A 147 4.89 -4.98 4.81
N VAL A 148 3.84 -4.18 4.66
CA VAL A 148 3.84 -3.06 3.71
C VAL A 148 3.36 -1.73 4.29
N SER A 149 3.86 -0.64 3.73
CA SER A 149 3.23 0.68 3.78
C SER A 149 3.27 1.28 2.37
N LEU A 150 2.10 1.42 1.75
CA LEU A 150 1.96 1.76 0.33
C LEU A 150 1.28 3.13 0.10
N SER A 151 0.64 3.68 1.14
CA SER A 151 -0.07 4.97 1.05
C SER A 151 0.87 6.17 0.96
N GLU A 152 2.10 6.05 1.50
CA GLU A 152 3.11 7.10 1.47
C GLU A 152 4.30 6.72 0.58
N TRP A 153 4.91 7.74 -0.04
CA TRP A 153 6.12 7.56 -0.86
C TRP A 153 7.36 8.10 -0.15
N PRO A 154 8.48 7.34 -0.08
CA PRO A 154 8.69 6.04 -0.72
C PRO A 154 7.98 4.89 0.00
N PRO A 155 7.57 3.85 -0.76
CA PRO A 155 6.86 2.70 -0.21
C PRO A 155 7.80 1.87 0.66
N PHE A 156 7.23 1.15 1.61
CA PHE A 156 7.94 0.18 2.43
C PHE A 156 7.37 -1.21 2.16
N VAL A 157 8.25 -2.17 1.83
CA VAL A 157 7.87 -3.57 1.54
C VAL A 157 8.94 -4.48 2.13
N ILE A 158 8.54 -5.36 3.04
CA ILE A 158 9.37 -6.46 3.55
C ILE A 158 8.73 -7.77 3.12
N THR A 159 9.50 -8.63 2.45
CA THR A 159 9.10 -10.01 2.13
C THR A 159 9.36 -10.90 3.33
N LEU A 160 8.32 -11.47 3.94
CA LEU A 160 8.45 -12.23 5.19
C LEU A 160 9.25 -13.52 5.01
N GLU A 161 9.14 -14.18 3.85
CA GLU A 161 9.92 -15.39 3.55
C GLU A 161 11.43 -15.13 3.53
N GLU A 162 11.87 -13.89 3.30
CA GLU A 162 13.29 -13.50 3.28
C GLU A 162 13.83 -13.12 4.66
N VAL A 163 12.97 -13.08 5.68
CA VAL A 163 13.34 -12.77 7.07
C VAL A 163 13.87 -14.04 7.76
N GLU A 164 15.02 -13.91 8.41
CA GLU A 164 15.62 -14.95 9.26
C GLU A 164 15.06 -14.87 10.68
N LEU A 165 15.07 -13.66 11.25
CA LEU A 165 14.54 -13.40 12.59
C LEU A 165 14.10 -11.95 12.74
N VAL A 166 13.24 -11.71 13.72
CA VAL A 166 12.80 -10.39 14.14
C VAL A 166 13.28 -10.12 15.56
N MET A 167 13.92 -8.98 15.78
CA MET A 167 14.37 -8.53 17.10
C MET A 167 13.54 -7.34 17.56
N PHE A 168 13.07 -7.39 18.81
CA PHE A 168 12.45 -6.24 19.45
C PHE A 168 13.46 -5.54 20.36
N GLU A 169 13.70 -4.25 20.11
CA GLU A 169 14.57 -3.42 20.93
C GLU A 169 13.77 -2.44 21.77
N ARG A 170 14.37 -2.00 22.88
CA ARG A 170 13.79 -0.99 23.79
C ARG A 170 12.44 -1.40 24.41
N VAL A 171 12.14 -2.70 24.46
CA VAL A 171 10.96 -3.23 25.15
C VAL A 171 11.15 -3.12 26.66
N SER A 172 10.45 -2.17 27.29
CA SER A 172 10.48 -1.93 28.74
C SER A 172 9.18 -1.29 29.21
N LEU A 173 8.76 -1.59 30.44
CA LEU A 173 7.57 -1.00 31.08
C LEU A 173 7.64 0.53 31.22
N SER A 174 8.84 1.10 31.21
CA SER A 174 9.05 2.54 31.35
C SER A 174 9.05 3.29 30.01
N ILE A 175 9.04 2.60 28.87
CA ILE A 175 9.18 3.19 27.53
C ILE A 175 7.86 3.07 26.76
N LYS A 176 7.40 4.18 26.18
CA LYS A 176 6.13 4.27 25.46
C LYS A 176 6.17 3.72 24.03
N THR A 177 7.37 3.46 23.53
CA THR A 177 7.61 2.90 22.20
C THR A 177 8.72 1.85 22.24
N PHE A 178 8.68 0.93 21.27
CA PHE A 178 9.75 -0.03 21.02
C PHE A 178 10.14 0.00 19.54
N ASP A 179 11.24 -0.67 19.21
CA ASP A 179 11.65 -0.85 17.82
C ASP A 179 11.63 -2.31 17.42
N MET A 180 11.47 -2.54 16.12
CA MET A 180 11.46 -3.86 15.53
C MET A 180 12.48 -3.91 14.39
N ILE A 181 13.37 -4.90 14.42
CA ILE A 181 14.44 -5.08 13.44
C ILE A 181 14.22 -6.41 12.73
N PHE A 182 14.12 -6.35 11.40
CA PHE A 182 14.10 -7.53 10.53
C PHE A 182 15.52 -7.83 10.08
N VAL A 183 16.02 -9.01 10.47
CA VAL A 183 17.27 -9.56 9.97
C VAL A 183 16.93 -10.53 8.83
N PHE A 184 17.52 -10.32 7.66
CA PHE A 184 17.25 -11.14 6.48
C PHE A 184 18.13 -12.39 6.42
N LYS A 185 17.64 -13.43 5.74
CA LYS A 185 18.38 -14.68 5.46
C LYS A 185 19.68 -14.43 4.69
N ASP A 186 19.66 -13.45 3.78
CA ASP A 186 20.87 -12.95 3.14
C ASP A 186 21.52 -11.87 4.01
N TYR A 187 22.50 -12.26 4.81
CA TYR A 187 23.23 -11.36 5.72
C TYR A 187 24.04 -10.24 5.03
N ARG A 188 24.08 -10.19 3.69
CA ARG A 188 24.64 -9.05 2.94
C ARG A 188 23.66 -7.88 2.85
N ILE A 189 22.36 -8.16 2.99
CA ILE A 189 21.29 -7.16 3.00
C ILE A 189 21.28 -6.49 4.38
N LYS A 190 21.25 -5.16 4.40
CA LYS A 190 21.18 -4.41 5.66
C LYS A 190 19.84 -4.72 6.35
N PRO A 191 19.83 -4.94 7.68
CA PRO A 191 18.58 -5.09 8.42
C PRO A 191 17.63 -3.92 8.20
N ALA A 192 16.33 -4.20 8.13
CA ALA A 192 15.31 -3.17 8.08
C ALA A 192 14.83 -2.88 9.50
N MET A 193 14.73 -1.60 9.86
CA MET A 193 14.35 -1.16 11.20
C MET A 193 13.05 -0.37 11.13
N ILE A 194 12.12 -0.71 12.00
CA ILE A 194 10.88 0.03 12.23
C ILE A 194 10.95 0.60 13.62
N THR A 195 11.08 1.92 13.70
CA THR A 195 11.24 2.61 14.98
C THR A 195 9.93 3.16 15.52
N SER A 196 9.92 3.51 16.81
CA SER A 196 8.84 4.28 17.43
C SER A 196 7.46 3.59 17.34
N ILE A 197 7.43 2.26 17.39
CA ILE A 197 6.17 1.49 17.43
C ILE A 197 5.54 1.69 18.81
N PRO A 198 4.26 2.08 18.91
CA PRO A 198 3.59 2.25 20.20
C PRO A 198 3.62 0.97 21.05
N SER A 199 3.99 1.05 22.32
CA SER A 199 4.11 -0.13 23.20
C SER A 199 2.80 -0.89 23.41
N ASN A 200 1.65 -0.23 23.25
CA ASN A 200 0.33 -0.87 23.28
C ASN A 200 0.06 -1.77 22.06
N SER A 201 0.84 -1.65 20.99
CA SER A 201 0.79 -2.54 19.82
C SER A 201 1.70 -3.77 19.97
N LEU A 202 2.47 -3.91 21.06
CA LEU A 202 3.47 -4.98 21.19
C LEU A 202 2.86 -6.38 21.14
N ASP A 203 1.78 -6.63 21.89
CA ASP A 203 1.16 -7.96 21.94
C ASP A 203 0.53 -8.33 20.60
N HIS A 204 -0.13 -7.35 19.95
CA HIS A 204 -0.69 -7.48 18.60
C HIS A 204 0.38 -7.80 17.54
N VAL A 205 1.51 -7.08 17.57
CA VAL A 205 2.63 -7.31 16.64
C VAL A 205 3.28 -8.68 16.87
N LYS A 206 3.39 -9.12 18.13
CA LYS A 206 3.89 -10.47 18.44
C LYS A 206 2.96 -11.56 17.93
N GLU A 207 1.65 -11.41 18.11
CA GLU A 207 0.65 -12.37 17.63
C GLU A 207 0.68 -12.50 16.11
N TRP A 208 0.91 -11.40 15.38
CA TRP A 208 1.06 -11.45 13.94
C TRP A 208 2.35 -12.15 13.46
N ILE A 209 3.46 -12.01 14.19
CA ILE A 209 4.77 -12.58 13.79
C ILE A 209 4.90 -14.07 14.14
N LEU A 210 4.19 -14.53 15.16
CA LEU A 210 4.23 -15.92 15.67
C LEU A 210 3.31 -16.86 14.89
#